data_AF-A0A9D6BHD3-F1
#
_entry.id   AF-A0A9D6BHD3-F1
#
_cell.length_a   1.000
_cell.length_b   1.000
_cell.length_c   1.000
_cell.angle_alpha   90.00
_cell.angle_beta   90.00
_cell.angle_gamma   90.00
#
_symmetry.space_group_name_H-M   'P 1'
#
loop_
_entity.id
_entity.type
_entity.pdbx_description
1 polymer ?
#
loop_
_entity_poly.entity_id
_entity_poly.type
_entity_poly.pdbx_seq_one_letter_code
_entity_poly.pdbx_strand_id
1 'polypeptide(L)'
;MRLDDESLRNAAAEALGQLYEKNPDIDILNLTDAQIHDVMAITIANDVCNRMDQQLGQTYEKLKYEPQQIQLYRQDVKEYVQSEVRVVMGRLGATGLDPKSLARDVLQAAMEVFAS
;
A
#
# COMPACT_ATOMS: atom_id res chain seq x y z
N MET A 1 -3.47 -21.56 -5.48
CA MET A 1 -3.80 -20.16 -5.13
C MET A 1 -2.61 -19.32 -5.54
N ARG A 2 -2.80 -18.26 -6.34
CA ARG A 2 -1.71 -17.45 -6.91
C ARG A 2 -1.17 -16.53 -5.79
N LEU A 3 0.14 -16.44 -5.60
CA LEU A 3 0.80 -15.68 -4.51
C LEU A 3 0.25 -14.24 -4.36
N ASP A 4 -0.16 -13.62 -5.47
CA ASP A 4 -0.77 -12.28 -5.50
C ASP A 4 -2.08 -12.15 -4.70
N ASP A 5 -2.90 -13.21 -4.61
CA ASP A 5 -4.19 -13.16 -3.91
C ASP A 5 -4.03 -13.32 -2.39
N GLU A 6 -2.93 -13.91 -1.94
CA GLU A 6 -2.60 -14.03 -0.51
C GLU A 6 -1.99 -12.73 0.01
N SER A 7 -1.08 -12.11 -0.75
CA SER A 7 -0.52 -10.78 -0.42
C SER A 7 -1.61 -9.72 -0.26
N LEU A 8 -2.52 -9.64 -1.22
CA LEU A 8 -3.61 -8.64 -1.18
C LEU A 8 -4.57 -8.89 -0.02
N ARG A 9 -4.81 -10.15 0.35
CA ARG A 9 -5.65 -10.52 1.50
C ARG A 9 -5.00 -10.10 2.82
N ASN A 10 -3.70 -10.33 2.97
CA ASN A 10 -2.95 -9.93 4.15
C ASN A 10 -2.91 -8.40 4.27
N ALA A 11 -2.68 -7.71 3.16
CA ALA A 11 -2.72 -6.25 3.10
C ALA A 11 -4.09 -5.68 3.48
N ALA A 12 -5.18 -6.35 3.05
CA ALA A 12 -6.55 -5.97 3.40
C ALA A 12 -6.84 -6.20 4.90
N ALA A 13 -6.37 -7.31 5.47
CA ALA A 13 -6.52 -7.57 6.91
C ALA A 13 -5.79 -6.51 7.75
N GLU A 14 -4.58 -6.12 7.33
CA GLU A 14 -3.82 -5.04 7.96
C GLU A 14 -4.53 -3.68 7.83
N ALA A 15 -5.10 -3.39 6.66
CA ALA A 15 -5.86 -2.16 6.43
C ALA A 15 -7.10 -2.06 7.33
N LEU A 16 -7.81 -3.17 7.53
CA LEU A 16 -8.94 -3.23 8.46
C LEU A 16 -8.49 -2.99 9.91
N GLY A 17 -7.35 -3.54 10.33
CA GLY A 17 -6.75 -3.26 11.64
C GLY A 17 -6.46 -1.77 11.82
N GLN A 18 -5.80 -1.14 10.85
CA GLN A 18 -5.50 0.30 10.88
C GLN A 18 -6.76 1.18 10.87
N LEU A 19 -7.82 0.72 10.22
CA LEU A 19 -9.12 1.41 10.21
C LEU A 19 -9.75 1.40 11.61
N TYR A 20 -9.74 0.24 12.28
CA TYR A 20 -10.22 0.10 13.66
C TYR A 20 -9.39 0.91 14.65
N GLU A 21 -8.07 0.96 14.49
CA GLU A 21 -7.20 1.80 15.34
C GLU A 21 -7.55 3.28 15.24
N LYS A 22 -7.88 3.76 14.04
CA LYS A 22 -8.26 5.16 13.80
C LYS A 22 -9.70 5.48 14.21
N ASN A 23 -10.61 4.52 14.07
CA ASN A 23 -12.00 4.67 14.43
C ASN A 23 -12.53 3.37 15.06
N PRO A 24 -12.39 3.21 16.40
CA PRO A 24 -12.78 1.99 17.10
C PRO A 24 -14.27 1.64 16.98
N ASP A 25 -15.12 2.63 16.77
CA ASP A 25 -16.58 2.49 16.70
C ASP A 25 -17.08 2.22 15.27
N ILE A 26 -16.18 1.96 14.31
CA ILE A 26 -16.56 1.77 12.92
C ILE A 26 -17.38 0.49 12.71
N ASP A 27 -18.51 0.62 12.03
CA ASP A 27 -19.33 -0.53 11.62
C ASP A 27 -18.82 -1.09 10.28
N ILE A 28 -17.97 -2.11 10.36
CA ILE A 28 -17.39 -2.76 9.17
C ILE A 28 -18.42 -3.43 8.26
N LEU A 29 -19.62 -3.72 8.77
CA LEU A 29 -20.70 -4.31 7.99
C LEU A 29 -21.48 -3.24 7.22
N ASN A 30 -21.29 -1.97 7.54
CA ASN A 30 -21.98 -0.84 6.95
C ASN A 30 -21.06 0.38 6.76
N LEU A 31 -19.98 0.19 6.01
CA LEU A 31 -19.04 1.25 5.66
C LEU A 31 -19.67 2.24 4.67
N THR A 32 -19.43 3.53 4.89
CA THR A 32 -19.70 4.57 3.89
C THR A 32 -18.75 4.46 2.69
N ASP A 33 -19.13 4.99 1.53
CA ASP A 33 -18.28 5.01 0.34
C ASP A 33 -16.89 5.63 0.61
N ALA A 34 -16.84 6.67 1.44
CA ALA A 34 -15.58 7.30 1.85
C ALA A 34 -14.71 6.34 2.68
N GLN A 35 -15.30 5.58 3.60
CA GLN A 35 -14.57 4.59 4.40
C GLN A 35 -14.15 3.38 3.55
N ILE A 36 -14.96 2.96 2.59
CA ILE A 36 -14.58 1.92 1.61
C ILE A 36 -13.38 2.40 0.78
N HIS A 37 -13.41 3.65 0.32
CA HIS A 37 -12.31 4.26 -0.40
C HIS A 37 -11.03 4.33 0.45
N ASP A 38 -11.13 4.70 1.73
CA ASP A 38 -9.99 4.72 2.65
C ASP A 38 -9.42 3.30 2.87
N VAL A 39 -10.26 2.29 3.06
CA VAL A 39 -9.82 0.90 3.20
C VAL A 39 -9.13 0.41 1.94
N MET A 40 -9.67 0.73 0.76
CA MET A 40 -9.04 0.41 -0.51
C MET A 40 -7.67 1.09 -0.63
N ALA A 41 -7.58 2.38 -0.31
CA ALA A 41 -6.33 3.13 -0.39
C ALA A 41 -5.25 2.53 0.52
N ILE A 42 -5.60 2.20 1.76
CA ILE A 42 -4.67 1.62 2.74
C ILE A 42 -4.26 0.21 2.31
N THR A 43 -5.20 -0.62 1.86
CA THR A 43 -4.94 -1.98 1.37
C THR A 43 -3.93 -1.98 0.23
N ILE A 44 -4.11 -1.08 -0.73
CA ILE A 44 -3.25 -0.98 -1.90
C ILE A 44 -1.87 -0.45 -1.49
N ALA A 45 -1.82 0.57 -0.62
CA ALA A 45 -0.55 1.08 -0.12
C ALA A 45 0.25 -0.01 0.61
N ASN A 46 -0.41 -0.82 1.45
CA ASN A 46 0.24 -1.92 2.16
C ASN A 46 0.76 -3.00 1.19
N ASP A 47 -0.03 -3.41 0.19
CA ASP A 47 0.41 -4.40 -0.82
C ASP A 47 1.63 -3.88 -1.62
N VAL A 48 1.61 -2.61 -2.04
CA VAL A 48 2.74 -2.00 -2.75
C VAL A 48 3.99 -1.93 -1.86
N CYS A 49 3.86 -1.47 -0.61
CA CYS A 49 4.99 -1.43 0.32
C CYS A 49 5.58 -2.82 0.57
N ASN A 50 4.74 -3.83 0.76
CA ASN A 50 5.18 -5.21 0.95
C ASN A 50 5.96 -5.74 -0.27
N ARG A 51 5.50 -5.43 -1.48
CA ARG A 51 6.20 -5.81 -2.72
C ARG A 51 7.51 -5.06 -2.91
N MET A 52 7.55 -3.77 -2.59
CA MET A 52 8.78 -2.99 -2.59
C MET A 52 9.79 -3.55 -1.60
N ASP A 53 9.37 -3.89 -0.38
CA ASP A 53 10.24 -4.55 0.60
C ASP A 53 10.78 -5.89 0.11
N GLN A 54 9.96 -6.69 -0.59
CA GLN A 54 10.43 -7.96 -1.19
C GLN A 54 11.44 -7.73 -2.32
N GLN A 55 11.19 -6.75 -3.20
CA GLN A 55 12.06 -6.48 -4.35
C GLN A 55 13.36 -5.78 -3.93
N LEU A 56 13.27 -4.85 -3.00
CA LEU A 56 14.41 -4.03 -2.53
C LEU A 56 15.11 -4.66 -1.32
N GLY A 57 14.53 -5.67 -0.66
CA GLY A 57 15.13 -6.34 0.49
C GLY A 57 16.56 -6.82 0.23
N GLN A 58 16.77 -7.47 -0.92
CA GLN A 58 18.11 -7.90 -1.34
C GLN A 58 19.04 -6.72 -1.67
N THR A 59 18.49 -5.59 -2.12
CA THR A 59 19.25 -4.36 -2.37
C THR A 59 19.71 -3.74 -1.06
N TYR A 60 18.84 -3.66 -0.04
CA TYR A 60 19.21 -3.17 1.28
C TYR A 60 20.30 -4.01 1.93
N GLU A 61 20.20 -5.34 1.81
CA GLU A 61 21.21 -6.27 2.32
C GLU A 61 22.58 -6.06 1.66
N LYS A 62 22.61 -5.82 0.34
CA LYS A 62 23.86 -5.57 -0.41
C LYS A 62 24.51 -4.24 -0.08
N LEU A 63 23.70 -3.21 0.16
CA LEU A 63 24.16 -1.85 0.46
C LEU A 63 24.67 -1.69 1.90
N LYS A 64 24.54 -2.74 2.74
CA LYS A 64 24.97 -2.76 4.15
C LYS A 64 24.44 -1.56 4.94
N TYR A 65 23.20 -1.17 4.68
CA TYR A 65 22.58 -0.09 5.43
C TYR A 65 22.41 -0.46 6.90
N GLU A 66 22.60 0.53 7.76
CA GLU A 66 22.28 0.38 9.17
C GLU A 66 20.76 0.23 9.35
N PRO A 67 20.28 -0.52 10.36
CA PRO A 67 18.85 -0.74 10.57
C PRO A 67 18.01 0.55 10.61
N GLN A 68 18.57 1.64 11.15
CA GLN A 68 17.90 2.94 11.20
C GLN A 68 17.71 3.57 9.82
N GLN A 69 18.67 3.38 8.91
CA GLN A 69 18.59 3.89 7.54
C GLN A 69 17.54 3.11 6.73
N ILE A 70 17.46 1.79 6.94
CA ILE A 70 16.41 0.95 6.33
C ILE A 70 15.03 1.41 6.81
N GLN A 71 14.89 1.73 8.10
CA GLN A 71 13.62 2.20 8.65
C GLN A 71 13.22 3.56 8.08
N LEU A 72 14.16 4.49 7.94
CA LEU A 72 13.90 5.80 7.33
C LEU A 72 13.48 5.64 5.86
N TYR A 73 14.19 4.81 5.11
CA TYR A 73 13.86 4.52 3.72
C TYR A 73 12.46 3.91 3.56
N ARG A 74 12.11 2.95 4.41
CA ARG A 74 10.75 2.36 4.43
C ARG A 74 9.68 3.39 4.73
N GLN A 75 9.97 4.35 5.61
CA GLN A 75 9.06 5.43 5.91
C GLN A 75 8.87 6.35 4.69
N ASP A 76 9.95 6.72 4.01
CA ASP A 76 9.92 7.54 2.79
C ASP A 76 9.11 6.84 1.67
N VAL A 77 9.34 5.54 1.46
CA VAL A 77 8.58 4.71 0.53
C VAL A 77 7.10 4.71 0.89
N LYS A 78 6.76 4.48 2.16
CA LYS A 78 5.38 4.44 2.63
C LYS A 78 4.67 5.77 2.40
N GLU A 79 5.31 6.89 2.70
CA GLU A 79 4.74 8.23 2.51
C GLU A 79 4.51 8.53 1.02
N TYR A 80 5.48 8.20 0.17
CA TYR A 80 5.35 8.36 -1.28
C TYR A 80 4.21 7.50 -1.84
N VAL A 81 4.20 6.20 -1.52
CA VAL A 81 3.16 5.26 -1.98
C VAL A 81 1.78 5.73 -1.55
N GLN A 82 1.60 6.19 -0.31
CA GLN A 82 0.32 6.72 0.15
C GLN A 82 -0.11 8.00 -0.57
N SER A 83 0.83 8.84 -0.99
CA SER A 83 0.54 10.02 -1.82
C SER A 83 0.10 9.60 -3.22
N GLU A 84 0.84 8.69 -3.86
CA GLU A 84 0.54 8.23 -5.21
C GLU A 84 -0.79 7.48 -5.29
N VAL A 85 -1.12 6.65 -4.29
CA VAL A 85 -2.45 6.01 -4.21
C VAL A 85 -3.56 7.07 -4.27
N ARG A 86 -3.45 8.17 -3.51
CA ARG A 86 -4.45 9.25 -3.53
C ARG A 86 -4.54 9.92 -4.89
N VAL A 87 -3.40 10.15 -5.53
CA VAL A 87 -3.34 10.76 -6.88
C VAL A 87 -4.03 9.85 -7.91
N VAL A 88 -3.68 8.56 -7.95
CA VAL A 88 -4.24 7.64 -8.94
C VAL A 88 -5.73 7.36 -8.68
N MET A 89 -6.14 7.22 -7.41
CA MET A 89 -7.57 7.09 -7.07
C MET A 89 -8.37 8.34 -7.47
N GLY A 90 -7.82 9.54 -7.24
CA GLY A 90 -8.44 10.80 -7.66
C GLY A 90 -8.61 10.93 -9.17
N ARG A 91 -7.72 10.31 -9.97
CA ARG A 91 -7.83 10.27 -11.43
C ARG A 91 -8.88 9.27 -11.92
N LEU A 92 -9.01 8.13 -11.25
CA LEU A 92 -9.94 7.05 -11.65
C LEU A 92 -11.39 7.33 -11.26
N GLY A 93 -11.63 8.16 -10.24
CA GLY A 93 -12.97 8.48 -9.75
C GLY A 93 -13.68 7.28 -9.09
N ALA A 94 -14.95 7.45 -8.69
CA ALA A 94 -15.69 6.46 -7.90
C ALA A 94 -16.15 5.21 -8.69
N THR A 95 -16.15 5.24 -10.03
CA THR A 95 -16.87 4.26 -10.86
C THR A 95 -15.97 3.31 -11.66
N GLY A 96 -14.64 3.40 -11.53
CA GLY A 96 -13.68 2.62 -12.34
C GLY A 96 -12.50 2.01 -11.57
N LEU A 97 -12.57 1.93 -10.24
CA LEU A 97 -11.46 1.44 -9.42
C LEU A 97 -11.38 -0.10 -9.45
N ASP A 98 -10.42 -0.64 -10.21
CA ASP A 98 -9.92 -2.00 -10.02
C ASP A 98 -8.70 -1.96 -9.08
N PRO A 99 -8.80 -2.49 -7.83
CA PRO A 99 -7.72 -2.46 -6.86
C PRO A 99 -6.41 -3.09 -7.38
N LYS A 100 -6.50 -4.11 -8.24
CA LYS A 100 -5.33 -4.81 -8.77
C LYS A 100 -4.59 -3.98 -9.82
N SER A 101 -5.32 -3.30 -10.69
CA SER A 101 -4.74 -2.37 -11.66
C SER A 101 -4.14 -1.17 -10.95
N LEU A 102 -4.85 -0.60 -9.97
CA LEU A 102 -4.34 0.51 -9.16
C LEU A 102 -3.06 0.14 -8.39
N ALA A 103 -3.01 -1.03 -7.74
CA ALA A 103 -1.79 -1.50 -7.07
C ALA A 103 -0.62 -1.66 -8.03
N ARG A 104 -0.86 -2.10 -9.27
CA ARG A 104 0.18 -2.23 -10.30
C ARG A 104 0.73 -0.88 -10.72
N ASP A 105 -0.14 0.08 -10.99
CA ASP A 105 0.25 1.42 -11.44
C ASP A 105 1.08 2.14 -10.37
N VAL A 106 0.64 2.05 -9.11
CA VAL A 106 1.37 2.63 -7.96
C VAL A 106 2.70 1.94 -7.74
N LEU A 107 2.75 0.59 -7.83
CA LEU A 107 4.01 -0.15 -7.71
C LEU A 107 5.01 0.25 -8.79
N GLN A 108 4.56 0.41 -10.04
CA GLN A 108 5.44 0.83 -11.12
C GLN A 108 6.01 2.23 -10.85
N ALA A 109 5.16 3.20 -10.49
CA ALA A 109 5.60 4.56 -10.19
C ALA A 109 6.58 4.62 -9.01
N ALA A 110 6.36 3.81 -7.97
CA ALA A 110 7.27 3.75 -6.84
C ALA A 110 8.61 3.10 -7.21
N MET A 111 8.60 2.04 -8.01
CA MET A 111 9.84 1.40 -8.49
C MET A 111 10.67 2.33 -9.37
N GLU A 112 10.06 3.20 -10.17
CA GLU A 112 10.77 4.20 -10.98
C GLU A 112 11.55 5.21 -10.11
N VAL A 113 11.06 5.52 -8.90
CA VAL A 113 11.69 6.47 -7.97
C VAL A 113 12.73 5.80 -7.06
N PHE A 114 12.46 4.57 -6.63
CA PHE A 114 13.16 3.93 -5.52
C PHE A 114 14.04 2.75 -5.92
N ALA A 115 13.89 2.19 -7.13
CA ALA A 115 14.73 1.09 -7.62
C ALA A 115 15.85 1.53 -8.56
N SER A 116 16.02 2.84 -8.76
CA SER A 116 17.03 3.49 -9.62
C SER A 116 18.40 3.61 -8.96
#